data_AF-A0A352Q3S4-F1
#
_entry.id   AF-A0A352Q3S4-F1
#
_cell.length_a   1.000
_cell.length_b   1.000
_cell.length_c   1.000
_cell.angle_alpha   90.00
_cell.angle_beta   90.00
_cell.angle_gamma   90.00
#
_symmetry.space_group_name_H-M   'P 1'
#
loop_
_entity.id
_entity.type
_entity.pdbx_description
1 polymer ?
#
loop_
_entity_poly.entity_id
_entity_poly.type
_entity_poly.pdbx_seq_one_letter_code
_entity_poly.pdbx_strand_id
1 'polypeptide(L)'
;MDLATLIGFLVAVGIIVAAMVTGGGLDAFIDLPSMMVVFGGTFGAVMMNFTLGQFFGAIKVALKALIFKIDKPAELIAQVIEMAKETRTGGLLVLEGKETDNAFLSKGIQMLVDGYEADVISQTLRADMNQAAARHDDGAEIFSKIGDVAPAMGMIGTLVGLILMLGNMSDPKAIGPSMAIALLTTLYGALV
;
A
#
# COMPACT_ATOMS: atom_id res chain seq x y z
N MET A 1 3.99 10.25 5.60
CA MET A 1 3.41 9.35 6.62
C MET A 1 2.90 10.14 7.80
N ASP A 2 1.69 9.86 8.27
CA ASP A 2 1.24 10.33 9.58
C ASP A 2 2.03 9.59 10.68
N LEU A 3 2.47 10.33 11.69
CA LEU A 3 3.20 9.78 12.83
C LEU A 3 2.36 8.72 13.55
N ALA A 4 1.03 8.87 13.56
CA ALA A 4 0.10 7.90 14.14
C ALA A 4 0.17 6.53 13.44
N THR A 5 0.23 6.50 12.09
CA THR A 5 0.33 5.24 11.33
C THR A 5 1.63 4.51 11.63
N LEU A 6 2.74 5.23 11.69
CA LEU A 6 4.05 4.63 11.96
C LEU A 6 4.14 4.08 13.39
N ILE A 7 3.71 4.87 14.39
CA ILE A 7 3.74 4.45 15.79
C ILE A 7 2.78 3.27 16.00
N GLY A 8 1.55 3.34 15.46
CA GLY A 8 0.57 2.26 15.57
C GLY A 8 1.09 0.94 15.01
N PHE A 9 1.69 0.96 13.82
CA PHE A 9 2.32 -0.21 13.22
C PHE A 9 3.45 -0.78 14.09
N LEU A 10 4.37 0.07 14.56
CA LEU A 10 5.50 -0.37 15.39
C LEU A 10 5.05 -0.96 16.73
N VAL A 11 4.00 -0.41 17.35
CA VAL A 11 3.46 -0.94 18.60
C VAL A 11 2.81 -2.31 18.37
N ALA A 12 1.98 -2.46 17.34
CA ALA A 12 1.31 -3.72 17.03
C ALA A 12 2.32 -4.85 16.76
N VAL A 13 3.27 -4.61 15.85
CA VAL A 13 4.32 -5.59 15.51
C VAL A 13 5.24 -5.81 16.71
N GLY A 14 5.62 -4.74 17.43
CA GLY A 14 6.53 -4.81 18.57
C GLY A 14 6.01 -5.68 19.71
N ILE A 15 4.71 -5.59 20.03
CA ILE A 15 4.09 -6.41 21.07
C ILE A 15 4.08 -7.89 20.67
N ILE A 16 3.75 -8.20 19.41
CA ILE A 16 3.75 -9.58 18.89
C ILE A 16 5.17 -10.17 18.95
N VAL A 17 6.16 -9.43 18.46
CA VAL A 17 7.56 -9.88 18.47
C VAL A 17 8.08 -10.05 19.90
N ALA A 18 7.74 -9.13 20.82
CA ALA A 18 8.10 -9.27 22.23
C ALA A 18 7.50 -10.54 22.85
N ALA A 19 6.23 -10.85 22.55
CA ALA A 19 5.58 -12.08 23.00
C ALA A 19 6.32 -13.33 22.47
N MET A 20 6.73 -13.35 21.20
CA MET A 20 7.49 -14.46 20.61
C MET A 20 8.87 -14.65 21.27
N VAL A 21 9.59 -13.56 21.53
CA VAL A 21 10.91 -13.61 22.17
C VAL A 21 10.81 -14.11 23.61
N THR A 22 9.83 -13.62 24.37
CA THR A 22 9.62 -14.09 25.76
C THR A 22 9.08 -15.51 25.85
N GLY A 23 8.39 -16.00 24.81
CA GLY A 23 7.73 -17.31 24.80
C GLY A 23 8.59 -18.50 24.36
N GLY A 24 9.81 -18.29 23.87
CA GLY A 24 10.67 -19.41 23.42
C GLY A 24 11.67 -19.09 22.30
N GLY A 25 11.70 -17.86 21.80
CA GLY A 25 12.63 -17.43 20.74
C GLY A 25 12.00 -17.41 19.35
N LEU A 26 12.60 -16.66 18.43
CA LEU A 26 12.05 -16.43 17.08
C LEU A 26 12.20 -17.62 16.14
N ASP A 27 13.17 -18.50 16.40
CA ASP A 27 13.47 -19.65 15.53
C ASP A 27 12.28 -20.62 15.41
N ALA A 28 11.48 -20.74 16.47
CA ALA A 28 10.27 -21.59 16.48
C ALA A 28 9.15 -21.05 15.57
N PHE A 29 9.22 -19.77 15.19
CA PHE A 29 8.21 -19.09 14.37
C PHE A 29 8.64 -18.92 12.92
N ILE A 30 9.73 -19.56 12.48
CA ILE A 30 10.20 -19.49 11.09
C ILE A 30 10.11 -20.89 10.48
N ASP A 31 9.09 -21.10 9.66
CA ASP A 31 8.88 -22.35 8.92
C ASP A 31 8.68 -22.07 7.42
N LEU A 32 9.61 -22.57 6.61
CA LEU A 32 9.63 -22.32 5.17
C LEU A 32 8.38 -22.87 4.45
N PRO A 33 7.92 -24.12 4.70
CA PRO A 33 6.66 -24.63 4.15
C PRO A 33 5.46 -23.73 4.46
N SER A 34 5.30 -23.30 5.71
CA SER A 34 4.20 -22.45 6.14
C SER A 34 4.22 -21.08 5.45
N MET A 35 5.40 -20.48 5.32
CA MET A 35 5.57 -19.21 4.59
C MET A 35 5.24 -19.37 3.11
N MET A 36 5.66 -20.47 2.47
CA MET A 36 5.35 -20.72 1.06
C MET A 36 3.85 -20.84 0.81
N VAL A 37 3.12 -21.53 1.69
CA VAL A 37 1.66 -21.67 1.55
C VAL A 37 0.97 -20.32 1.71
N VAL A 38 1.29 -19.55 2.75
CA VAL A 38 0.61 -18.30 3.04
C VAL A 38 1.03 -17.20 2.07
N PHE A 39 2.32 -16.85 2.00
CA PHE A 39 2.78 -15.76 1.15
C PHE A 39 2.69 -16.11 -0.33
N GLY A 40 3.12 -17.31 -0.71
CA GLY A 40 3.06 -17.76 -2.11
C GLY A 40 1.62 -17.95 -2.59
N GLY A 41 0.75 -18.53 -1.75
CA GLY A 41 -0.66 -18.70 -2.08
C GLY A 41 -1.42 -17.37 -2.13
N THR A 42 -1.16 -16.45 -1.19
CA THR A 42 -1.78 -15.12 -1.19
C THR A 42 -1.35 -14.33 -2.42
N PHE A 43 -0.06 -14.33 -2.72
CA PHE A 43 0.47 -13.67 -3.91
C PHE A 43 -0.14 -14.24 -5.20
N GLY A 44 -0.20 -15.56 -5.33
CA GLY A 44 -0.82 -16.23 -6.48
C GLY A 44 -2.31 -15.90 -6.62
N ALA A 45 -3.07 -15.95 -5.52
CA ALA A 45 -4.49 -15.66 -5.50
C ALA A 45 -4.80 -14.19 -5.82
N VAL A 46 -4.00 -13.25 -5.29
CA VAL A 46 -4.15 -11.82 -5.62
C VAL A 46 -3.78 -11.57 -7.08
N MET A 47 -2.73 -12.20 -7.60
CA MET A 47 -2.38 -12.10 -9.02
C MET A 47 -3.45 -12.64 -9.98
N MET A 48 -4.35 -13.54 -9.54
CA MET A 48 -5.49 -13.95 -10.35
C MET A 48 -6.55 -12.86 -10.49
N ASN A 49 -6.57 -11.88 -9.59
CA ASN A 49 -7.56 -10.80 -9.57
C ASN A 49 -7.09 -9.52 -10.30
N PHE A 50 -5.78 -9.35 -10.51
CA PHE A 50 -5.20 -8.12 -11.06
C PHE A 50 -4.20 -8.38 -12.18
N THR A 51 -4.02 -7.40 -13.07
CA THR A 51 -2.96 -7.48 -14.08
C THR A 51 -1.57 -7.32 -13.45
N LEU A 52 -0.53 -7.90 -14.07
CA LEU A 52 0.86 -7.73 -13.62
C LEU A 52 1.27 -6.25 -13.52
N GLY A 53 0.78 -5.41 -14.46
CA GLY A 53 1.04 -3.97 -14.45
C GLY A 53 0.46 -3.28 -13.22
N GLN A 54 -0.77 -3.61 -12.83
CA GLN A 54 -1.41 -3.06 -11.63
C GLN A 54 -0.71 -3.56 -10.36
N PHE A 55 -0.35 -4.85 -10.29
CA PHE A 55 0.34 -5.43 -9.15
C PHE A 55 1.68 -4.73 -8.84
N PHE A 56 2.55 -4.58 -9.83
CA PHE A 56 3.81 -3.84 -9.65
C PHE A 56 3.58 -2.32 -9.49
N GLY A 57 2.50 -1.78 -10.05
CA GLY A 57 2.07 -0.40 -9.86
C GLY A 57 1.71 -0.11 -8.39
N ALA A 58 1.04 -1.04 -7.72
CA ALA A 58 0.65 -0.92 -6.31
C ALA A 58 1.86 -0.74 -5.38
N ILE A 59 2.99 -1.39 -5.66
CA ILE A 59 4.23 -1.20 -4.88
C ILE A 59 4.70 0.26 -4.97
N LYS A 60 4.67 0.86 -6.16
CA LYS A 60 5.02 2.28 -6.34
C LYS A 60 4.04 3.19 -5.62
N VAL A 61 2.75 2.86 -5.67
CA VAL A 61 1.70 3.61 -4.96
C VAL A 61 1.92 3.57 -3.44
N ALA A 62 2.23 2.40 -2.88
CA ALA A 62 2.52 2.25 -1.45
C ALA A 62 3.75 3.05 -1.02
N LEU A 63 4.86 2.95 -1.77
CA LEU A 63 6.06 3.75 -1.49
C LEU A 63 5.77 5.24 -1.55
N LYS A 64 4.98 5.69 -2.53
CA LYS A 64 4.55 7.08 -2.63
C LYS A 64 3.68 7.47 -1.44
N ALA A 65 2.71 6.65 -1.02
CA ALA A 65 1.87 6.94 0.15
C ALA A 65 2.68 7.09 1.46
N LEU A 66 3.75 6.30 1.62
CA LEU A 66 4.62 6.38 2.79
C LEU A 66 5.49 7.66 2.79
N ILE A 67 6.08 8.00 1.64
CA ILE A 67 7.06 9.08 1.51
C ILE A 67 6.40 10.45 1.28
N PHE A 68 5.25 10.49 0.61
CA PHE A 68 4.63 11.73 0.16
C PHE A 68 4.23 12.62 1.35
N LYS A 69 4.67 13.88 1.28
CA LYS A 69 4.20 14.95 2.16
C LYS A 69 3.05 15.64 1.46
N ILE A 70 1.93 15.75 2.16
CA ILE A 70 0.79 16.53 1.67
C ILE A 70 1.14 18.00 1.84
N ASP A 71 1.07 18.75 0.74
CA ASP A 71 1.17 20.21 0.77
C ASP A 71 0.02 20.78 1.62
N LYS A 72 0.30 21.79 2.44
CA LYS A 72 -0.74 22.37 3.29
C LYS A 72 -1.74 23.12 2.42
N PRO A 73 -3.05 22.81 2.48
CA PRO A 73 -4.05 23.48 1.66
C PRO A 73 -4.05 25.01 1.84
N ALA A 74 -3.78 25.49 3.06
CA ALA A 74 -3.71 26.91 3.36
C ALA A 74 -2.57 27.64 2.61
N GLU A 75 -1.40 26.99 2.48
CA GLU A 75 -0.24 27.55 1.77
C GLU A 75 -0.53 27.62 0.26
N LEU A 76 -1.13 26.57 -0.31
CA LEU A 76 -1.54 26.54 -1.71
C LEU A 76 -2.62 27.60 -2.02
N ILE A 77 -3.62 27.78 -1.14
CA ILE A 77 -4.65 28.81 -1.32
C ILE A 77 -4.03 30.21 -1.32
N ALA A 78 -3.13 30.49 -0.37
CA ALA A 78 -2.43 31.77 -0.30
C ALA A 78 -1.63 32.05 -1.58
N GLN A 79 -0.89 31.04 -2.05
CA GLN A 79 -0.09 31.10 -3.28
C GLN A 79 -0.95 31.39 -4.51
N VAL A 80 -2.10 30.73 -4.67
CA VAL A 80 -3.03 30.95 -5.79
C VAL A 80 -3.65 32.35 -5.73
N ILE A 81 -4.02 32.85 -4.54
CA ILE A 81 -4.55 34.21 -4.37
C ILE A 81 -3.51 35.26 -4.75
N GLU A 82 -2.25 35.06 -4.38
CA GLU A 82 -1.15 35.96 -4.71
C GLU A 82 -0.92 36.02 -6.23
N MET A 83 -0.86 34.86 -6.89
CA MET A 83 -0.78 34.78 -8.36
C MET A 83 -1.95 35.50 -9.03
N ALA A 84 -3.18 35.31 -8.55
CA ALA A 84 -4.35 35.98 -9.11
C ALA A 84 -4.26 37.53 -9.01
N LYS A 85 -3.66 38.07 -7.95
CA LYS A 85 -3.45 39.52 -7.79
C LYS A 85 -2.41 40.05 -8.78
N GLU A 86 -1.31 39.33 -8.96
CA GLU A 86 -0.27 39.69 -9.92
C GLU A 86 -0.78 39.66 -11.35
N THR A 87 -1.50 38.59 -11.73
CA THR A 87 -2.12 38.45 -13.05
C THR A 87 -3.12 39.56 -13.36
N ARG A 88 -3.86 40.03 -12.35
CA ARG A 88 -4.80 41.15 -12.54
C ARG A 88 -4.09 42.46 -12.94
N THR A 89 -2.85 42.64 -12.51
CA THR A 89 -2.12 43.91 -12.68
C THR A 89 -1.18 43.85 -13.89
N GLY A 90 -0.51 42.72 -14.12
CA GLY A 90 0.47 42.55 -15.21
C GLY A 90 0.09 41.55 -16.30
N GLY A 91 -1.10 40.94 -16.24
CA GLY A 91 -1.56 39.95 -17.21
C GLY A 91 -0.99 38.54 -16.98
N LEU A 92 -1.31 37.60 -17.88
CA LEU A 92 -0.94 36.18 -17.75
C LEU A 92 0.56 35.92 -17.90
N LEU A 93 1.28 36.75 -18.64
CA LEU A 93 2.73 36.64 -18.86
C LEU A 93 3.55 36.76 -17.57
N VAL A 94 3.00 37.37 -16.51
CA VAL A 94 3.67 37.45 -15.21
C VAL A 94 3.80 36.08 -14.54
N LEU A 95 2.97 35.12 -14.96
CA LEU A 95 3.05 33.74 -14.47
C LEU A 95 4.14 32.93 -15.18
N GLU A 96 4.72 33.44 -16.27
CA GLU A 96 5.80 32.80 -17.01
C GLU A 96 7.09 32.83 -16.16
N GLY A 97 7.60 31.65 -15.80
CA GLY A 97 8.79 31.52 -14.96
C GLY A 97 8.53 31.51 -13.44
N LYS A 98 7.26 31.52 -12.98
CA LYS A 98 6.97 31.22 -11.57
C LYS A 98 7.18 29.74 -11.29
N GLU A 99 8.22 29.43 -10.53
CA GLU A 99 8.43 28.08 -10.01
C GLU A 99 7.46 27.82 -8.86
N THR A 100 6.73 26.70 -8.95
CA THR A 100 5.89 26.19 -7.87
C THR A 100 6.36 24.80 -7.52
N ASP A 101 6.55 24.53 -6.23
CA ASP A 101 6.94 23.18 -5.76
C ASP A 101 5.88 22.11 -6.09
N ASN A 102 4.64 22.53 -6.31
CA ASN A 102 3.55 21.65 -6.69
C ASN A 102 3.47 21.47 -8.22
N ALA A 103 3.83 20.27 -8.69
CA ALA A 103 3.82 19.93 -10.12
C ALA A 103 2.43 20.02 -10.78
N PHE A 104 1.35 19.79 -10.03
CA PHE A 104 -0.02 19.91 -10.55
C PHE A 104 -0.39 21.39 -10.79
N LEU A 105 -0.01 22.28 -9.87
CA LEU A 105 -0.21 23.73 -10.03
C LEU A 105 0.63 24.28 -11.19
N SER A 106 1.90 23.87 -11.29
CA SER A 106 2.80 24.27 -12.38
C SER A 106 2.23 23.93 -13.76
N LYS A 107 1.68 22.71 -13.92
CA LYS A 107 1.03 22.27 -15.16
C LYS A 107 -0.16 23.16 -15.53
N GLY A 108 -1.00 23.53 -14.55
CA GLY A 108 -2.12 24.43 -14.78
C GLY A 108 -1.69 25.84 -15.20
N ILE A 109 -0.64 26.38 -14.57
CA ILE A 109 -0.05 27.67 -14.92
C ILE A 109 0.51 27.63 -16.36
N GLN A 110 1.22 26.57 -16.72
CA GLN A 110 1.79 26.43 -18.06
C GLN A 110 0.69 26.42 -19.14
N MET A 111 -0.40 25.68 -18.93
CA MET A 111 -1.53 25.69 -19.87
C MET A 111 -2.22 27.06 -19.95
N LEU A 112 -2.25 27.84 -18.87
CA LEU A 112 -2.77 29.21 -18.89
C LEU A 112 -1.86 30.14 -19.70
N VAL A 113 -0.54 30.02 -19.56
CA VAL A 113 0.45 30.82 -20.32
C VAL A 113 0.44 30.45 -21.80
N ASP A 114 0.27 29.16 -22.12
CA ASP A 114 0.14 28.65 -23.50
C ASP A 114 -1.16 29.08 -24.19
N GLY A 115 -2.09 29.73 -23.46
CA GLY A 115 -3.30 30.31 -24.02
C GLY A 115 -4.46 29.34 -24.23
N TYR A 116 -4.48 28.19 -23.54
CA TYR A 116 -5.63 27.28 -23.58
C TYR A 116 -6.87 27.91 -22.93
N GLU A 117 -8.06 27.53 -23.40
CA GLU A 117 -9.31 27.98 -22.80
C GLU A 117 -9.52 27.40 -21.39
N ALA A 118 -10.15 28.18 -20.51
CA ALA A 118 -10.36 27.80 -19.11
C ALA A 118 -11.13 26.48 -18.93
N ASP A 119 -12.06 26.17 -19.82
CA ASP A 119 -12.81 24.91 -19.78
C ASP A 119 -11.90 23.70 -20.12
N VAL A 120 -11.07 23.83 -21.15
CA VAL A 120 -10.10 22.77 -21.55
C VAL A 120 -9.09 22.51 -20.42
N ILE A 121 -8.58 23.56 -19.79
CA ILE A 121 -7.67 23.45 -18.65
C ILE A 121 -8.36 22.73 -17.49
N SER A 122 -9.59 23.17 -17.15
CA SER A 122 -10.37 22.58 -16.07
C SER A 122 -10.67 21.10 -16.32
N GLN A 123 -11.06 20.73 -17.54
CA GLN A 123 -11.34 19.34 -17.91
C GLN A 123 -10.07 18.49 -17.86
N THR A 124 -8.94 19.01 -18.35
CA THR A 124 -7.66 18.29 -18.36
C THR A 124 -7.13 18.04 -16.95
N LEU A 125 -7.14 19.07 -16.09
CA LEU A 125 -6.70 18.96 -14.70
C LEU A 125 -7.63 18.04 -13.88
N ARG A 126 -8.95 18.08 -14.12
CA ARG A 126 -9.90 17.15 -13.51
C ARG A 126 -9.67 15.71 -13.97
N ALA A 127 -9.42 15.49 -15.25
CA ALA A 127 -9.11 14.17 -15.79
C ALA A 127 -7.81 13.61 -15.16
N ASP A 128 -6.77 14.43 -15.04
CA ASP A 128 -5.50 14.04 -14.42
C ASP A 128 -5.67 13.69 -12.93
N MET A 129 -6.44 14.50 -12.20
CA MET A 129 -6.81 14.24 -10.81
C MET A 129 -7.56 12.92 -10.65
N ASN A 130 -8.57 12.68 -11.49
CA ASN A 130 -9.36 11.44 -11.46
C ASN A 130 -8.50 10.22 -11.81
N GLN A 131 -7.61 10.35 -12.78
CA GLN A 131 -6.71 9.26 -13.15
C GLN A 131 -5.65 9.01 -12.07
N ALA A 132 -5.21 10.04 -11.35
CA ALA A 132 -4.38 9.89 -10.17
C ALA A 132 -5.13 9.16 -9.04
N ALA A 133 -6.36 9.57 -8.73
CA ALA A 133 -7.21 8.91 -7.75
C ALA A 133 -7.43 7.43 -8.10
N ALA A 134 -7.84 7.13 -9.34
CA ALA A 134 -8.04 5.75 -9.80
C ALA A 134 -6.79 4.88 -9.65
N ARG A 135 -5.59 5.40 -9.96
CA ARG A 135 -4.33 4.67 -9.73
C ARG A 135 -4.06 4.39 -8.26
N HIS A 136 -4.43 5.32 -7.37
CA HIS A 136 -4.28 5.16 -5.93
C HIS A 136 -5.32 4.16 -5.38
N ASP A 137 -6.55 4.20 -5.88
CA ASP A 137 -7.63 3.27 -5.52
C ASP A 137 -7.30 1.85 -5.95
N ASP A 138 -6.86 1.63 -7.20
CA ASP A 138 -6.37 0.33 -7.70
C ASP A 138 -5.24 -0.21 -6.81
N GLY A 139 -4.30 0.68 -6.44
CA GLY A 139 -3.18 0.33 -5.56
C GLY A 139 -3.66 -0.09 -4.17
N ALA A 140 -4.59 0.65 -3.58
CA ALA A 140 -5.17 0.34 -2.27
C ALA A 140 -5.99 -0.94 -2.29
N GLU A 141 -6.75 -1.19 -3.35
CA GLU A 141 -7.55 -2.40 -3.52
C GLU A 141 -6.67 -3.65 -3.50
N ILE A 142 -5.50 -3.62 -4.16
CA ILE A 142 -4.57 -4.74 -4.15
C ILE A 142 -4.10 -5.08 -2.72
N PHE A 143 -3.73 -4.08 -1.91
CA PHE A 143 -3.34 -4.32 -0.51
C PHE A 143 -4.53 -4.79 0.34
N SER A 144 -5.72 -4.27 0.12
CA SER A 144 -6.93 -4.76 0.78
C SER A 144 -7.18 -6.24 0.44
N LYS A 145 -7.00 -6.64 -0.82
CA LYS A 145 -7.15 -8.05 -1.24
C LYS A 145 -6.08 -8.95 -0.65
N ILE A 146 -4.85 -8.46 -0.46
CA ILE A 146 -3.81 -9.21 0.26
C ILE A 146 -4.29 -9.50 1.70
N GLY A 147 -4.80 -8.49 2.42
CA GLY A 147 -5.32 -8.65 3.78
C GLY A 147 -6.58 -9.52 3.87
N ASP A 148 -7.43 -9.52 2.84
CA ASP A 148 -8.63 -10.39 2.80
C ASP A 148 -8.26 -11.87 2.54
N VAL A 149 -7.27 -12.11 1.69
CA VAL A 149 -6.92 -13.45 1.20
C VAL A 149 -5.91 -14.15 2.10
N ALA A 150 -5.02 -13.43 2.77
CA ALA A 150 -3.99 -14.02 3.62
C ALA A 150 -4.54 -14.88 4.77
N PRO A 151 -5.59 -14.47 5.52
CA PRO A 151 -6.20 -15.32 6.54
C PRO A 151 -6.82 -16.59 5.97
N ALA A 152 -7.43 -16.50 4.78
CA ALA A 152 -8.00 -17.65 4.09
C ALA A 152 -6.90 -18.66 3.68
N MET A 153 -5.77 -18.17 3.18
CA MET A 153 -4.60 -19.01 2.89
C MET A 153 -4.01 -19.64 4.16
N GLY A 154 -4.03 -18.91 5.29
CA GLY A 154 -3.66 -19.45 6.59
C GLY A 154 -4.53 -20.63 7.01
N MET A 155 -5.85 -20.53 6.85
CA MET A 155 -6.79 -21.64 7.12
C MET A 155 -6.54 -22.86 6.21
N ILE A 156 -6.24 -22.63 4.92
CA ILE A 156 -5.86 -23.71 3.99
C ILE A 156 -4.57 -24.39 4.47
N GLY A 157 -3.58 -23.62 4.90
CA GLY A 157 -2.34 -24.15 5.48
C GLY A 157 -2.58 -24.99 6.73
N THR A 158 -3.52 -24.59 7.59
CA THR A 158 -3.93 -25.39 8.76
C THR A 158 -4.48 -26.74 8.35
N LEU A 159 -5.34 -26.78 7.33
CA LEU A 159 -5.88 -28.04 6.81
C LEU A 159 -4.77 -28.94 6.25
N VAL A 160 -3.80 -28.37 5.53
CA VAL A 160 -2.64 -29.11 5.02
C VAL A 160 -1.82 -29.71 6.18
N GLY A 161 -1.51 -28.93 7.21
CA GLY A 161 -0.77 -29.39 8.38
C GLY A 161 -1.51 -30.50 9.16
N LEU A 162 -2.84 -30.38 9.30
CA LEU A 162 -3.66 -31.42 9.92
C LEU A 162 -3.70 -32.72 9.11
N ILE A 163 -3.78 -32.64 7.77
CA ILE A 163 -3.72 -33.83 6.90
C ILE A 163 -2.36 -34.53 7.05
N LEU A 164 -1.26 -33.77 7.06
CA LEU A 164 0.10 -34.31 7.25
C LEU A 164 0.28 -34.95 8.63
N MET A 165 -0.29 -34.35 9.67
CA MET A 165 -0.27 -34.87 11.03
C MET A 165 -1.02 -36.21 11.10
N LEU A 166 -2.23 -36.28 10.56
CA LEU A 166 -3.04 -37.50 10.55
C LEU A 166 -2.39 -38.62 9.72
N GLY A 167 -1.70 -38.26 8.64
CA GLY A 167 -0.95 -39.22 7.80
C GLY A 167 0.26 -39.85 8.49
N ASN A 168 0.84 -39.18 9.49
CA ASN A 168 2.05 -39.62 10.20
C ASN A 168 1.78 -40.01 11.67
N MET A 169 0.54 -40.34 12.01
CA MET A 169 0.14 -40.62 13.40
C MET A 169 0.84 -41.83 14.04
N SER A 170 1.46 -42.69 13.22
CA SER A 170 2.27 -43.82 13.67
C SER A 170 3.67 -43.43 14.18
N ASP A 171 4.18 -42.24 13.86
CA ASP A 171 5.44 -41.71 14.38
C ASP A 171 5.21 -40.45 15.24
N PRO A 172 5.25 -40.58 16.58
CA PRO A 172 5.10 -39.44 17.49
C PRO A 172 6.08 -38.29 17.24
N LYS A 173 7.26 -38.56 16.65
CA LYS A 173 8.25 -37.52 16.35
C LYS A 173 7.85 -36.64 15.16
N ALA A 174 7.06 -37.17 14.22
CA ALA A 174 6.58 -36.45 13.03
C ALA A 174 5.35 -35.57 13.31
N ILE A 175 4.67 -35.79 14.45
CA ILE A 175 3.48 -35.03 14.84
C ILE A 175 3.81 -33.56 15.14
N GLY A 176 4.88 -33.31 15.90
CA GLY A 176 5.29 -31.95 16.30
C GLY A 176 5.52 -31.01 15.09
N PRO A 177 6.36 -31.39 14.12
CA PRO A 177 6.58 -30.59 12.91
C PRO A 177 5.30 -30.34 12.09
N SER A 178 4.44 -31.36 11.94
CA SER A 178 3.18 -31.24 11.18
C SER A 178 2.18 -30.29 11.85
N MET A 179 2.12 -30.33 13.19
CA MET A 179 1.30 -29.41 13.99
C MET A 179 1.85 -27.97 13.94
N ALA A 180 3.16 -27.79 13.93
CA ALA A 180 3.79 -26.49 13.77
C ALA A 180 3.38 -25.83 12.46
N ILE A 181 3.39 -26.57 11.33
CA ILE A 181 2.90 -26.07 10.04
C ILE A 181 1.45 -25.58 10.15
N ALA A 182 0.59 -26.36 10.81
CA ALA A 182 -0.83 -26.03 10.92
C ALA A 182 -1.09 -24.72 11.68
N LEU A 183 -0.31 -24.46 12.73
CA LEU A 183 -0.45 -23.27 13.58
C LEU A 183 0.27 -22.04 13.01
N LEU A 184 1.46 -22.23 12.43
CA LEU A 184 2.25 -21.15 11.85
C LEU A 184 1.58 -20.55 10.61
N THR A 185 0.93 -21.38 9.79
CA THR A 185 0.14 -20.89 8.65
C THR A 185 -1.02 -19.99 9.09
N THR A 186 -1.75 -20.33 10.15
CA THR A 186 -2.79 -19.44 10.70
C THR A 186 -2.20 -18.14 11.21
N LEU A 187 -1.09 -18.23 11.95
CA LEU A 187 -0.41 -17.07 12.51
C LEU A 187 0.08 -16.11 11.41
N TYR A 188 0.75 -16.62 10.38
CA TYR A 188 1.21 -15.80 9.27
C TYR A 188 0.03 -15.20 8.50
N GLY A 189 -1.02 -15.97 8.25
CA GLY A 189 -2.21 -15.49 7.55
C GLY A 189 -2.93 -14.36 8.30
N ALA A 190 -2.91 -14.39 9.64
CA ALA A 190 -3.51 -13.34 10.47
C ALA A 190 -2.59 -12.11 10.68
N LEU A 191 -1.29 -12.25 10.45
CA LEU A 191 -0.30 -11.19 10.62
C LEU A 191 -0.14 -10.33 9.35
N VAL A 192 -0.33 -10.94 8.18
CA VAL A 192 -0.40 -10.26 6.87
C VAL A 192 -1.68 -9.46 6.76
#